data_AF-A0A2V7WCC1-F1
#
_entry.id   AF-A0A2V7WCC1-F1
#
_cell.length_a   1.000
_cell.length_b   1.000
_cell.length_c   1.000
_cell.angle_alpha   90.00
_cell.angle_beta   90.00
_cell.angle_gamma   90.00
#
_symmetry.space_group_name_H-M   'P 1'
#
loop_
_entity.id
_entity.type
_entity.pdbx_description
1 polymer ?
#
loop_
_entity_poly.entity_id
_entity_poly.type
_entity_poly.pdbx_seq_one_letter_code
_entity_poly.pdbx_strand_id
1 'polypeptide(L)'
;MLWWLIVPEFGEAAEPPDRELLAASLERLLTDDRRTDAEVVARLLADGELHAVDVEVLTFLCARLLSQNPRRRMLLISNAHHLAPRVVRALELLFSAIGDIGWGDMRLLLEYRTGYDNPRFGELLDRLRTDTQRVAFADICPLSETELAAALESRVSAEQRKDFAHAIYRKAGGNALFVTNVLLWAIDGGYVTRYNERVRVNDVPGFERELTRLPAVLDHFLESRIGSVLDRADGRIVLPYLTAAAFGGFEIDAAQVQRITELQPSDMEAARLYLCAKAIISESISGPQSTFAHEIMMLSARLAVAKQGAFVEAGSRIVAHLDSAVFDDTLLGGRLSSALGRSRAAFDFYNGGYELARNAAAFHQQCVALDGAREVLAPSHTGTTDLTRRYAEIELSLAEAELLGGSMVRADRALREVLEVAAREERGWPVRGETTLWRCRALSQRIQLFVRLMKPRQALQAFGELLSIFQEAPSAPHILRSAMTRILLTLAMSSRPADARQVADALLLSRKAN
;
A
#
# COMPACT_ATOMS: atom_id res chain seq x y z
N MET A 1 37.53 14.09 -3.58
CA MET A 1 38.41 13.95 -4.77
C MET A 1 37.66 13.36 -5.97
N LEU A 2 37.17 12.10 -5.94
CA LEU A 2 36.35 11.55 -7.05
C LEU A 2 35.02 12.29 -7.30
N TRP A 3 34.39 12.78 -6.23
CA TRP A 3 33.17 13.60 -6.31
C TRP A 3 33.36 14.94 -7.04
N TRP A 4 34.60 15.44 -7.13
CA TRP A 4 34.91 16.70 -7.82
C TRP A 4 35.18 16.52 -9.31
N LEU A 5 35.49 15.29 -9.74
CA LEU A 5 35.97 15.01 -11.11
C LEU A 5 34.83 14.63 -12.08
N ILE A 6 33.60 14.43 -11.60
CA ILE A 6 32.53 13.77 -12.39
C ILE A 6 31.23 14.61 -12.51
N VAL A 7 31.03 15.67 -11.70
CA VAL A 7 29.75 16.42 -11.72
C VAL A 7 29.99 17.93 -11.61
N PRO A 8 29.80 18.73 -12.69
CA PRO A 8 29.87 20.19 -12.61
C PRO A 8 28.57 20.87 -12.15
N GLU A 9 27.51 20.12 -11.81
CA GLU A 9 26.13 20.68 -11.71
C GLU A 9 25.45 20.64 -10.34
N PHE A 10 26.12 20.34 -9.22
CA PHE A 10 25.52 20.54 -7.89
C PHE A 10 26.28 21.59 -7.09
N GLY A 11 25.65 22.75 -6.95
CA GLY A 11 26.12 23.86 -6.14
C GLY A 11 26.12 23.50 -4.66
N GLU A 12 27.30 23.52 -4.06
CA GLU A 12 27.66 24.36 -2.92
C GLU A 12 29.16 24.18 -2.66
N ALA A 13 29.87 25.30 -2.54
CA ALA A 13 31.32 25.38 -2.55
C ALA A 13 31.95 24.74 -1.30
N ALA A 14 32.45 23.51 -1.45
CA ALA A 14 33.55 23.06 -0.61
C ALA A 14 34.83 23.75 -1.11
N GLU A 15 35.66 24.29 -0.21
CA GLU A 15 36.94 24.89 -0.59
C GLU A 15 37.82 23.88 -1.35
N PRO A 16 38.47 24.29 -2.45
CA PRO A 16 39.33 23.40 -3.22
C PRO A 16 40.50 22.93 -2.34
N PRO A 17 40.88 21.64 -2.39
CA PRO A 17 42.03 21.13 -1.66
C PRO A 17 43.32 21.87 -2.06
N ASP A 18 44.21 22.04 -1.08
CA ASP A 18 45.48 22.74 -1.22
C ASP A 18 46.31 22.22 -2.43
N ARG A 19 46.69 23.15 -3.31
CA ARG A 19 47.31 22.93 -4.63
C ARG A 19 48.60 22.11 -4.53
N GLU A 20 49.41 22.38 -3.51
CA GLU A 20 50.67 21.67 -3.29
C GLU A 20 50.43 20.22 -2.84
N LEU A 21 49.37 19.99 -2.05
CA LEU A 21 49.03 18.68 -1.52
C LEU A 21 48.45 17.77 -2.62
N LEU A 22 47.69 18.35 -3.55
CA LEU A 22 47.16 17.65 -4.72
C LEU A 22 48.28 17.28 -5.72
N ALA A 23 49.18 18.21 -6.02
CA ALA A 23 50.33 18.00 -6.91
C ALA A 23 51.28 16.94 -6.35
N ALA A 24 51.65 17.02 -5.07
CA ALA A 24 52.49 16.02 -4.41
C ALA A 24 51.83 14.62 -4.35
N SER A 25 50.50 14.56 -4.28
CA SER A 25 49.77 13.28 -4.32
C SER A 25 49.73 12.68 -5.72
N LEU A 26 49.57 13.51 -6.76
CA LEU A 26 49.57 13.09 -8.17
C LEU A 26 50.96 12.67 -8.64
N GLU A 27 52.02 13.40 -8.25
CA GLU A 27 53.41 13.01 -8.55
C GLU A 27 53.79 11.65 -7.94
N ARG A 28 53.31 11.35 -6.72
CA ARG A 28 53.56 10.04 -6.08
C ARG A 28 52.83 8.87 -6.76
N LEU A 29 51.79 9.15 -7.54
CA LEU A 29 50.93 8.15 -8.19
C LEU A 29 51.27 7.95 -9.67
N LEU A 30 52.25 8.67 -10.21
CA LEU A 30 52.62 8.62 -11.61
C LEU A 30 54.11 8.26 -11.77
N THR A 31 54.38 7.22 -12.55
CA THR A 31 55.74 6.82 -12.95
C THR A 31 56.42 7.93 -13.77
N ASP A 32 57.76 8.03 -13.69
CA ASP A 32 58.56 9.14 -14.26
C ASP A 32 58.22 9.51 -15.72
N ASP A 33 57.82 8.56 -16.55
CA ASP A 33 57.52 8.79 -17.98
C ASP A 33 56.29 9.68 -18.27
N ARG A 34 55.47 10.05 -17.27
CA ARG A 34 54.29 10.94 -17.46
C ARG A 34 54.14 12.03 -16.40
N ARG A 35 55.25 12.43 -15.78
CA ARG A 35 55.30 13.47 -14.74
C ARG A 35 54.79 14.82 -15.22
N THR A 36 55.04 15.15 -16.49
CA THR A 36 54.53 16.35 -17.17
C THR A 36 53.01 16.38 -17.27
N ASP A 37 52.35 15.25 -17.49
CA ASP A 37 50.88 15.18 -17.54
C ASP A 37 50.27 15.36 -16.14
N ALA A 38 50.96 14.89 -15.10
CA ALA A 38 50.59 15.07 -13.70
C ALA A 38 50.54 16.53 -13.29
N GLU A 39 51.61 17.26 -13.63
CA GLU A 39 51.76 18.69 -13.33
C GLU A 39 50.72 19.51 -14.08
N VAL A 40 50.47 19.20 -15.36
CA VAL A 40 49.45 19.88 -16.17
C VAL A 40 48.05 19.66 -15.59
N VAL A 41 47.70 18.42 -15.20
CA VAL A 41 46.39 18.16 -14.59
C VAL A 41 46.26 18.72 -13.18
N ALA A 42 47.32 18.69 -12.36
CA ALA A 42 47.33 19.35 -11.05
C ALA A 42 47.14 20.87 -11.19
N ARG A 43 47.74 21.47 -12.22
CA ARG A 43 47.59 22.90 -12.55
C ARG A 43 46.16 23.23 -12.97
N LEU A 44 45.60 22.46 -13.90
CA LEU A 44 44.24 22.66 -14.43
C LEU A 44 43.14 22.36 -13.38
N LEU A 45 43.38 21.42 -12.46
CA LEU A 45 42.50 21.17 -11.31
C LEU A 45 42.53 22.31 -10.30
N ALA A 46 43.71 22.87 -10.02
CA ALA A 46 43.88 23.96 -9.06
C ALA A 46 43.36 25.31 -9.59
N ASP A 47 43.43 25.52 -10.91
CA ASP A 47 42.99 26.74 -11.57
C ASP A 47 41.49 26.66 -11.98
N GLY A 48 40.79 25.55 -11.69
CA GLY A 48 39.36 25.37 -11.97
C GLY A 48 39.01 25.17 -13.46
N GLU A 49 40.00 25.03 -14.33
CA GLU A 49 39.87 24.89 -15.79
C GLU A 49 39.68 23.42 -16.23
N LEU A 50 38.94 22.64 -15.45
CA LEU A 50 38.62 21.24 -15.74
C LEU A 50 37.97 21.02 -17.11
N HIS A 51 37.30 22.05 -17.64
CA HIS A 51 36.65 22.03 -18.96
C HIS A 51 37.65 22.00 -20.13
N ALA A 52 38.91 22.35 -19.91
CA ALA A 52 39.96 22.37 -20.93
C ALA A 52 40.74 21.04 -21.01
N VAL A 53 40.57 20.14 -20.05
CA VAL A 53 41.24 18.83 -20.04
C VAL A 53 40.38 17.81 -20.78
N ASP A 54 41.00 17.03 -21.66
CA ASP A 54 40.33 15.91 -22.32
C ASP A 54 39.78 14.92 -21.28
N VAL A 55 38.51 14.53 -21.44
CA VAL A 55 37.83 13.54 -20.60
C VAL A 55 38.61 12.22 -20.56
N GLU A 56 39.28 11.84 -21.64
CA GLU A 56 40.08 10.61 -21.71
C GLU A 56 41.30 10.68 -20.75
N VAL A 57 41.96 11.84 -20.67
CA VAL A 57 43.11 12.07 -19.77
C VAL A 57 42.68 12.06 -18.31
N LEU A 58 41.59 12.75 -17.98
CA LEU A 58 41.01 12.73 -16.62
C LEU A 58 40.59 11.32 -16.21
N THR A 59 40.00 10.57 -17.13
CA THR A 59 39.54 9.20 -16.88
C THR A 59 40.71 8.25 -16.62
N PHE A 60 41.80 8.37 -17.39
CA PHE A 60 43.02 7.59 -17.18
C PHE A 60 43.69 7.89 -15.84
N LEU A 61 43.77 9.16 -15.45
CA LEU A 61 44.31 9.56 -14.14
C LEU A 61 43.46 9.04 -13.00
N CYS A 62 42.13 9.15 -13.10
CA CYS A 62 41.19 8.52 -12.17
C CYS A 62 41.44 7.01 -12.06
N ALA A 63 41.62 6.31 -13.19
CA ALA A 63 41.91 4.88 -13.21
C ALA A 63 43.18 4.52 -12.44
N ARG A 64 44.29 5.24 -12.66
CA ARG A 64 45.55 5.04 -11.92
C ARG A 64 45.42 5.31 -10.42
N LEU A 65 44.78 6.43 -10.07
CA LEU A 65 44.55 6.82 -8.67
C LEU A 65 43.72 5.77 -7.91
N LEU A 66 42.79 5.14 -8.62
CA LEU A 66 41.92 4.10 -8.07
C LEU A 66 42.65 2.75 -7.95
N SER A 67 43.40 2.34 -8.98
CA SER A 67 44.05 1.01 -9.03
C SER A 67 45.31 0.90 -8.19
N GLN A 68 46.09 1.98 -8.07
CA GLN A 68 47.37 1.97 -7.33
C GLN A 68 47.21 2.28 -5.84
N ASN A 69 45.98 2.44 -5.35
CA ASN A 69 45.76 2.68 -3.94
C ASN A 69 45.94 1.38 -3.14
N PRO A 70 46.78 1.35 -2.09
CA PRO A 70 47.04 0.14 -1.31
C PRO A 70 45.87 -0.29 -0.41
N ARG A 71 44.75 0.47 -0.39
CA ARG A 71 43.55 0.13 0.37
C ARG A 71 42.48 -0.42 -0.56
N ARG A 72 41.81 -1.50 -0.14
CA ARG A 72 40.59 -2.00 -0.77
C ARG A 72 39.55 -0.89 -0.85
N ARG A 73 39.05 -0.65 -2.06
CA ARG A 73 38.05 0.38 -2.36
C ARG A 73 36.89 -0.24 -3.11
N MET A 74 35.68 0.19 -2.77
CA MET A 74 34.47 -0.15 -3.50
C MET A 74 33.88 1.12 -4.07
N LEU A 75 33.67 1.16 -5.39
CA LEU A 75 32.86 2.18 -6.04
C LEU A 75 31.47 1.61 -6.26
N LEU A 76 30.47 2.19 -5.59
CA LEU A 76 29.07 1.84 -5.77
C LEU A 76 28.41 2.91 -6.63
N ILE A 77 27.78 2.49 -7.73
CA ILE A 77 26.92 3.35 -8.54
C ILE A 77 25.51 2.79 -8.49
N SER A 78 24.69 3.39 -7.63
CA SER A 78 23.28 3.04 -7.51
C SER A 78 22.45 3.64 -8.64
N ASN A 79 21.40 2.92 -9.06
CA ASN A 79 20.49 3.33 -10.14
C ASN A 79 21.21 3.67 -11.47
N ALA A 80 22.23 2.89 -11.83
CA ALA A 80 23.12 3.17 -12.96
C ALA A 80 22.40 3.26 -14.33
N HIS A 81 21.20 2.70 -14.45
CA HIS A 81 20.34 2.81 -15.64
C HIS A 81 19.87 4.26 -15.92
N HIS A 82 19.87 5.13 -14.91
CA HIS A 82 19.53 6.56 -15.06
C HIS A 82 20.71 7.43 -15.50
N LEU A 83 21.91 6.87 -15.64
CA LEU A 83 23.08 7.65 -16.03
C LEU A 83 22.89 8.24 -17.44
N ALA A 84 23.18 9.54 -17.57
CA ALA A 84 23.17 10.19 -18.86
C ALA A 84 24.17 9.50 -19.81
N PRO A 85 23.89 9.43 -21.13
CA PRO A 85 24.76 8.74 -22.10
C PRO A 85 26.23 9.19 -22.04
N ARG A 86 26.48 10.48 -21.75
CA ARG A 86 27.83 11.04 -21.54
C ARG A 86 28.57 10.39 -20.36
N VAL A 87 27.87 10.11 -19.27
CA VAL A 87 28.44 9.50 -18.07
C VAL A 87 28.67 8.00 -18.29
N VAL A 88 27.76 7.33 -18.99
CA VAL A 88 27.96 5.93 -19.42
C VAL A 88 29.23 5.79 -20.26
N ARG A 89 29.48 6.71 -21.20
CA ARG A 89 30.72 6.73 -21.99
C ARG A 89 31.97 6.94 -21.12
N ALA A 90 31.92 7.84 -20.13
CA ALA A 90 33.04 8.04 -19.22
C ALA A 90 33.32 6.78 -18.37
N LEU A 91 32.28 6.06 -17.96
CA LEU A 91 32.44 4.77 -17.26
C LEU A 91 33.06 3.70 -18.16
N GLU A 92 32.67 3.62 -19.43
CA GLU A 92 33.29 2.71 -20.39
C GLU A 92 34.79 2.99 -20.52
N LEU A 93 35.18 4.25 -20.68
CA LEU A 93 36.57 4.67 -20.75
C LEU A 93 37.33 4.33 -19.46
N LEU A 94 36.68 4.52 -18.30
CA LEU A 94 37.24 4.19 -17.00
C LEU A 94 37.48 2.68 -16.87
N PHE A 95 36.53 1.84 -17.30
CA PHE A 95 36.70 0.38 -17.26
C PHE A 95 37.80 -0.10 -18.19
N SER A 96 37.91 0.49 -19.39
CA SER A 96 39.02 0.18 -20.29
C SER A 96 40.36 0.55 -19.66
N ALA A 97 40.49 1.78 -19.15
CA ALA A 97 41.72 2.26 -18.53
C ALA A 97 42.12 1.43 -17.29
N ILE A 98 41.17 1.10 -16.41
CA ILE A 98 41.43 0.21 -15.26
C ILE A 98 41.75 -1.21 -15.73
N GLY A 99 41.10 -1.69 -16.80
CA GLY A 99 41.38 -2.99 -17.42
C GLY A 99 42.82 -3.11 -17.90
N ASP A 100 43.37 -2.03 -18.46
CA ASP A 100 44.76 -1.95 -18.95
C ASP A 100 45.78 -1.80 -17.82
N ILE A 101 45.46 -0.98 -16.80
CA ILE A 101 46.36 -0.74 -15.65
C ILE A 101 46.33 -1.92 -14.65
N GLY A 102 45.21 -2.63 -14.57
CA GLY A 102 44.91 -3.65 -13.57
C GLY A 102 43.97 -3.14 -12.48
N TRP A 103 43.02 -3.99 -12.06
CA TRP A 103 42.01 -3.66 -11.05
C TRP A 103 42.53 -3.58 -9.62
N GLY A 104 43.66 -4.24 -9.34
CA GLY A 104 44.21 -4.35 -7.98
C GLY A 104 43.16 -4.78 -6.95
N ASP A 105 43.06 -4.02 -5.87
CA ASP A 105 42.13 -4.21 -4.75
C ASP A 105 40.81 -3.43 -4.90
N MET A 106 40.58 -2.79 -6.05
CA MET A 106 39.34 -2.09 -6.34
C MET A 106 38.21 -3.07 -6.69
N ARG A 107 37.00 -2.74 -6.24
CA ARG A 107 35.75 -3.38 -6.67
C ARG A 107 34.77 -2.31 -7.15
N LEU A 108 33.96 -2.67 -8.14
CA LEU A 108 32.88 -1.84 -8.64
C LEU A 108 31.58 -2.61 -8.48
N LEU A 109 30.55 -1.93 -7.96
CA LEU A 109 29.19 -2.43 -7.92
C LEU A 109 28.29 -1.48 -8.71
N LEU A 110 27.62 -2.00 -9.73
CA LEU A 110 26.61 -1.29 -10.50
C LEU A 110 25.25 -1.86 -10.14
N GLU A 111 24.41 -1.07 -9.47
CA GLU A 111 23.03 -1.44 -9.18
C GLU A 111 22.13 -0.82 -10.25
N TYR A 112 21.33 -1.64 -10.92
CA TYR A 112 20.43 -1.18 -11.96
C TYR A 112 19.14 -2.00 -11.99
N ARG A 113 18.16 -1.50 -12.76
CA ARG A 113 16.88 -2.15 -13.00
C ARG A 113 16.79 -2.50 -14.47
N THR A 114 16.21 -3.66 -14.78
CA THR A 114 15.91 -4.09 -16.15
C THR A 114 14.72 -3.31 -16.71
N GLY A 115 14.59 -3.22 -18.04
CA GLY A 115 13.43 -2.62 -18.72
C GLY A 115 13.39 -1.09 -18.82
N TYR A 116 14.53 -0.41 -18.63
CA TYR A 116 14.67 1.04 -18.81
C TYR A 116 15.19 1.40 -20.21
N ASP A 117 14.66 2.50 -20.78
CA ASP A 117 15.03 3.04 -22.10
C ASP A 117 16.34 3.82 -22.06
N ASN A 118 17.46 3.15 -21.75
CA ASN A 118 18.79 3.71 -21.93
C ASN A 118 19.61 2.77 -22.82
N PRO A 119 19.52 2.93 -24.16
CA PRO A 119 20.14 1.99 -25.10
C PRO A 119 21.65 1.90 -24.89
N ARG A 120 22.31 3.02 -24.56
CA ARG A 120 23.75 3.05 -24.31
C ARG A 120 24.15 2.33 -23.03
N PHE A 121 23.35 2.43 -21.98
CA PHE A 121 23.57 1.62 -20.78
C PHE A 121 23.36 0.13 -21.08
N GLY A 122 22.38 -0.22 -21.93
CA GLY A 122 22.21 -1.57 -22.47
C GLY A 122 23.46 -2.09 -23.18
N GLU A 123 24.02 -1.30 -24.10
CA GLU A 123 25.27 -1.63 -24.80
C GLU A 123 26.47 -1.80 -23.85
N LEU A 124 26.55 -1.00 -22.78
CA LEU A 124 27.56 -1.18 -21.74
C LEU A 124 27.36 -2.53 -21.02
N LEU A 125 26.13 -2.85 -20.61
CA LEU A 125 25.83 -4.12 -19.94
C LEU A 125 26.15 -5.32 -20.83
N ASP A 126 25.80 -5.27 -22.10
CA ASP A 126 26.09 -6.35 -23.05
C ASP A 126 27.60 -6.55 -23.23
N ARG A 127 28.37 -5.46 -23.31
CA ARG A 127 29.85 -5.54 -23.30
C ARG A 127 30.37 -6.16 -22.00
N LEU A 128 29.91 -5.69 -20.83
CA LEU A 128 30.35 -6.23 -19.54
C LEU A 128 29.98 -7.71 -19.37
N ARG A 129 28.85 -8.16 -19.92
CA ARG A 129 28.43 -9.58 -19.91
C ARG A 129 29.37 -10.48 -20.69
N THR A 130 30.06 -9.97 -21.69
CA THR A 130 31.06 -10.76 -22.42
C THR A 130 32.34 -11.01 -21.62
N ASP A 131 32.61 -10.22 -20.58
CA ASP A 131 33.78 -10.35 -19.70
C ASP A 131 33.44 -11.10 -18.39
N THR A 132 33.02 -12.36 -18.52
CA THR A 132 32.55 -13.21 -17.40
C THR A 132 33.65 -13.58 -16.40
N GLN A 133 34.92 -13.39 -16.73
CA GLN A 133 36.03 -13.64 -15.81
C GLN A 133 36.22 -12.52 -14.79
N ARG A 134 35.79 -11.30 -15.12
CA ARG A 134 35.98 -10.10 -14.28
C ARG A 134 34.69 -9.54 -13.73
N VAL A 135 33.55 -9.84 -14.37
CA VAL A 135 32.25 -9.28 -14.01
C VAL A 135 31.31 -10.39 -13.51
N ALA A 136 30.81 -10.21 -12.29
CA ALA A 136 29.74 -11.04 -11.75
C ALA A 136 28.41 -10.30 -11.85
N PHE A 137 27.40 -10.98 -12.38
CA PHE A 137 26.02 -10.51 -12.40
C PHE A 137 25.24 -11.25 -11.32
N ALA A 138 24.51 -10.50 -10.51
CA ALA A 138 23.62 -11.05 -9.49
C ALA A 138 22.24 -10.42 -9.69
N ASP A 139 21.26 -11.24 -10.01
CA ASP A 139 19.87 -10.81 -10.11
C ASP A 139 19.26 -10.77 -8.70
N ILE A 140 18.78 -9.60 -8.31
CA ILE A 140 18.08 -9.41 -7.04
C ILE A 140 16.59 -9.50 -7.31
N CYS A 141 16.00 -10.65 -6.98
CA CYS A 141 14.57 -10.88 -7.09
C CYS A 141 13.84 -10.47 -5.79
N PRO A 142 12.55 -10.10 -5.87
CA PRO A 142 11.69 -10.00 -4.69
C PRO A 142 11.69 -11.32 -3.91
N LEU A 143 11.56 -11.24 -2.58
CA LEU A 143 11.46 -12.42 -1.72
C LEU A 143 10.23 -13.24 -2.11
N SER A 144 10.40 -14.52 -2.34
CA SER A 144 9.26 -15.44 -2.47
C SER A 144 8.47 -15.53 -1.16
N GLU A 145 7.21 -15.99 -1.24
CA GLU A 145 6.39 -16.20 -0.05
C GLU A 145 7.05 -17.15 0.96
N THR A 146 7.78 -18.17 0.47
CA THR A 146 8.52 -19.12 1.31
C THR A 146 9.73 -18.49 1.99
N GLU A 147 10.49 -17.66 1.29
CA GLU A 147 11.61 -16.90 1.87
C GLU A 147 11.11 -15.88 2.91
N LEU A 148 9.97 -15.24 2.64
CA LEU A 148 9.33 -14.35 3.62
C LEU A 148 8.86 -15.11 4.87
N ALA A 149 8.23 -16.27 4.69
CA ALA A 149 7.83 -17.12 5.80
C ALA A 149 9.04 -17.58 6.63
N ALA A 150 10.15 -17.95 5.99
CA ALA A 150 11.41 -18.30 6.65
C ALA A 150 12.01 -17.10 7.39
N ALA A 151 11.97 -15.90 6.83
CA ALA A 151 12.42 -14.68 7.51
C ALA A 151 11.60 -14.37 8.78
N LEU A 152 10.31 -14.74 8.80
CA LEU A 152 9.42 -14.59 9.95
C LEU A 152 9.56 -15.72 10.99
N GLU A 153 10.28 -16.80 10.68
CA GLU A 153 10.34 -18.03 11.47
C GLU A 153 10.83 -17.82 12.90
N SER A 154 11.83 -16.96 13.09
CA SER A 154 12.39 -16.65 14.41
C SER A 154 11.49 -15.78 15.28
N ARG A 155 10.43 -15.18 14.71
CA ARG A 155 9.66 -14.10 15.35
C ARG A 155 8.18 -14.43 15.52
N VAL A 156 7.57 -15.20 14.63
CA VAL A 156 6.13 -15.53 14.62
C VAL A 156 5.91 -17.01 14.92
N SER A 157 4.84 -17.33 15.68
CA SER A 157 4.46 -18.72 15.97
C SER A 157 4.18 -19.51 14.70
N ALA A 158 4.52 -20.80 14.69
CA ALA A 158 4.39 -21.66 13.51
C ALA A 158 2.96 -21.70 12.94
N GLU A 159 1.95 -21.69 13.81
CA GLU A 159 0.53 -21.72 13.43
C GLU A 159 0.08 -20.49 12.63
N GLN A 160 0.61 -19.30 12.94
CA GLN A 160 0.19 -18.03 12.31
C GLN A 160 1.12 -17.60 11.17
N ARG A 161 2.30 -18.21 11.07
CA ARG A 161 3.39 -17.77 10.20
C ARG A 161 3.01 -17.81 8.73
N LYS A 162 2.38 -18.90 8.27
CA LYS A 162 2.06 -19.09 6.86
C LYS A 162 1.03 -18.08 6.40
N ASP A 163 -0.09 -17.98 7.12
CA ASP A 163 -1.18 -17.07 6.76
C ASP A 163 -0.73 -15.61 6.81
N PHE A 164 0.08 -15.25 7.82
CA PHE A 164 0.60 -13.89 7.92
C PHE A 164 1.65 -13.57 6.84
N ALA A 165 2.54 -14.52 6.52
CA ALA A 165 3.48 -14.37 5.41
C ALA A 165 2.74 -14.21 4.07
N HIS A 166 1.73 -15.04 3.83
CA HIS A 166 0.87 -14.94 2.65
C HIS A 166 0.20 -13.57 2.56
N ALA A 167 -0.39 -13.09 3.66
CA ALA A 167 -1.04 -11.79 3.70
C ALA A 167 -0.05 -10.62 3.44
N ILE A 168 1.16 -10.66 3.99
CA ILE A 168 2.19 -9.65 3.69
C ILE A 168 2.64 -9.74 2.24
N TYR A 169 2.89 -10.96 1.74
CA TYR A 169 3.33 -11.19 0.38
C TYR A 169 2.31 -10.68 -0.64
N ARG A 170 1.02 -10.98 -0.43
CA ARG A 170 -0.07 -10.45 -1.26
C ARG A 170 -0.09 -8.91 -1.29
N LYS A 171 0.16 -8.26 -0.14
CA LYS A 171 0.16 -6.80 -0.03
C LYS A 171 1.39 -6.15 -0.67
N ALA A 172 2.58 -6.76 -0.54
CA ALA A 172 3.88 -6.15 -0.85
C ALA A 172 4.69 -6.80 -1.98
N GLY A 173 4.28 -7.97 -2.48
CA GLY A 173 4.90 -8.69 -3.60
C GLY A 173 6.33 -9.15 -3.33
N GLY A 174 6.71 -9.32 -2.05
CA GLY A 174 8.06 -9.76 -1.69
C GLY A 174 9.15 -8.69 -1.78
N ASN A 175 8.83 -7.48 -2.26
CA ASN A 175 9.80 -6.40 -2.30
C ASN A 175 10.12 -5.95 -0.86
N ALA A 176 11.39 -6.05 -0.45
CA ALA A 176 11.81 -5.75 0.91
C ALA A 176 11.35 -4.37 1.41
N LEU A 177 11.38 -3.34 0.55
CA LEU A 177 10.91 -1.99 0.90
C LEU A 177 9.42 -2.01 1.27
N PHE A 178 8.58 -2.61 0.42
CA PHE A 178 7.14 -2.68 0.68
C PHE A 178 6.81 -3.61 1.84
N VAL A 179 7.50 -4.75 1.96
CA VAL A 179 7.35 -5.70 3.08
C VAL A 179 7.63 -5.00 4.41
N THR A 180 8.73 -4.25 4.52
CA THR A 180 9.06 -3.50 5.74
C THR A 180 7.98 -2.49 6.09
N ASN A 181 7.47 -1.73 5.11
CA ASN A 181 6.42 -0.75 5.36
C ASN A 181 5.08 -1.38 5.75
N VAL A 182 4.69 -2.49 5.11
CA VAL A 182 3.49 -3.26 5.48
C VAL A 182 3.62 -3.82 6.89
N LEU A 183 4.80 -4.30 7.28
CA LEU A 183 5.05 -4.78 8.65
C LEU A 183 4.97 -3.65 9.69
N LEU A 184 5.54 -2.48 9.39
CA LEU A 184 5.44 -1.30 10.26
C LEU A 184 3.97 -0.88 10.43
N TRP A 185 3.23 -0.82 9.32
CA TRP A 185 1.79 -0.53 9.34
C TRP A 185 1.01 -1.58 10.15
N ALA A 186 1.36 -2.87 10.02
CA ALA A 186 0.73 -3.94 10.80
C ALA A 186 0.95 -3.79 12.31
N ILE A 187 2.11 -3.28 12.71
CA ILE A 187 2.46 -2.98 14.11
C ILE A 187 1.64 -1.78 14.60
N ASP A 188 1.64 -0.68 13.84
CA ASP A 188 0.94 0.56 14.21
C ASP A 188 -0.58 0.34 14.31
N GLY A 189 -1.14 -0.49 13.42
CA GLY A 189 -2.56 -0.87 13.43
C GLY A 189 -2.94 -1.88 14.52
N GLY A 190 -1.97 -2.39 15.30
CA GLY A 190 -2.21 -3.36 16.37
C GLY A 190 -2.53 -4.78 15.91
N TYR A 191 -2.45 -5.08 14.60
CA TYR A 191 -2.55 -6.46 14.08
C TYR A 191 -1.37 -7.30 14.53
N VAL A 192 -0.25 -6.64 14.81
CA VAL A 192 0.96 -7.24 15.32
C VAL A 192 1.36 -6.53 16.61
N THR A 193 1.66 -7.31 17.64
CA THR A 193 2.22 -6.79 18.88
C THR A 193 3.57 -7.42 19.15
N ARG A 194 4.53 -6.59 19.56
CA ARG A 194 5.84 -7.05 19.97
C ARG A 194 5.82 -7.34 21.47
N TYR A 195 6.09 -8.59 21.83
CA TYR A 195 6.34 -9.02 23.20
C TYR A 195 7.79 -9.50 23.28
N ASN A 196 8.69 -8.65 23.80
CA ASN A 196 10.14 -8.87 23.82
C ASN A 196 10.72 -9.07 22.40
N GLU A 197 11.39 -10.21 22.15
CA GLU A 197 11.92 -10.62 20.84
C GLU A 197 10.90 -11.36 19.97
N ARG A 198 9.72 -11.69 20.52
CA ARG A 198 8.67 -12.41 19.81
C ARG A 198 7.57 -11.46 19.32
N VAL A 199 7.03 -11.81 18.16
CA VAL A 199 5.99 -11.08 17.46
C VAL A 199 4.71 -11.93 17.54
N ARG A 200 3.67 -11.36 18.15
CA ARG A 200 2.34 -11.98 18.22
C ARG A 200 1.46 -11.34 17.15
N VAL A 201 0.85 -12.18 16.31
CA VAL A 201 -0.16 -11.74 15.36
C VAL A 201 -1.53 -11.84 16.03
N ASN A 202 -2.24 -10.72 16.10
CA ASN A 202 -3.48 -10.57 16.85
C ASN A 202 -4.72 -10.83 15.97
N ASP A 203 -4.68 -10.46 14.68
CA ASP A 203 -5.82 -10.55 13.76
C ASP A 203 -5.39 -10.60 12.28
N VAL A 204 -5.09 -11.79 11.76
CA VAL A 204 -4.75 -11.97 10.33
C VAL A 204 -5.93 -11.64 9.41
N PRO A 205 -7.17 -12.13 9.65
CA PRO A 205 -8.30 -11.81 8.77
C PRO A 205 -8.64 -10.32 8.73
N GLY A 206 -8.43 -9.61 9.85
CA GLY A 206 -8.54 -8.15 9.91
C GLY A 206 -7.44 -7.48 9.09
N PHE A 207 -6.19 -7.92 9.24
CA PHE A 207 -5.05 -7.43 8.47
C PHE A 207 -5.22 -7.65 6.95
N GLU A 208 -5.67 -8.83 6.52
CA GLU A 208 -5.93 -9.13 5.11
C GLU A 208 -6.94 -8.18 4.50
N ARG A 209 -8.03 -7.90 5.22
CA ARG A 209 -9.13 -7.04 4.76
C ARG A 209 -8.79 -5.56 4.75
N GLU A 210 -7.85 -5.13 5.59
CA GLU A 210 -7.52 -3.71 5.71
C GLU A 210 -6.30 -3.41 4.83
N LEU A 211 -6.55 -2.68 3.74
CA LEU A 211 -5.52 -2.03 2.93
C LEU A 211 -6.07 -0.68 2.47
N THR A 212 -6.50 0.14 3.41
CA THR A 212 -7.22 1.38 3.10
C THR A 212 -6.30 2.59 3.06
N ARG A 213 -5.10 2.50 3.65
CA ARG A 213 -4.15 3.61 3.73
C ARG A 213 -2.72 3.09 3.60
N LEU A 214 -2.16 3.24 2.41
CA LEU A 214 -0.73 3.15 2.23
C LEU A 214 -0.06 4.28 3.02
N PRO A 215 1.15 4.08 3.57
CA PRO A 215 1.96 5.19 4.03
C PRO A 215 2.15 6.16 2.85
N ALA A 216 1.78 7.43 3.02
CA ALA A 216 1.77 8.45 1.95
C ALA A 216 3.11 8.57 1.17
N VAL A 217 4.22 8.15 1.78
CA VAL A 217 5.56 8.12 1.16
C VAL A 217 5.67 7.05 0.06
N LEU A 218 5.07 5.88 0.26
CA LEU A 218 5.04 4.82 -0.75
C LEU A 218 4.07 5.14 -1.88
N ASP A 219 2.97 5.83 -1.56
CA ASP A 219 2.01 6.31 -2.54
C ASP A 219 2.68 7.19 -3.58
N HIS A 220 3.43 8.21 -3.15
CA HIS A 220 4.03 9.16 -4.10
C HIS A 220 5.02 8.53 -5.08
N PHE A 221 5.85 7.58 -4.61
CA PHE A 221 6.88 6.97 -5.46
C PHE A 221 6.27 6.09 -6.56
N LEU A 222 5.38 5.17 -6.20
CA LEU A 222 4.76 4.27 -7.16
C LEU A 222 3.77 5.01 -8.06
N GLU A 223 3.01 5.95 -7.51
CA GLU A 223 2.10 6.79 -8.28
C GLU A 223 2.85 7.58 -9.36
N SER A 224 3.97 8.25 -9.00
CA SER A 224 4.80 9.00 -9.96
C SER A 224 5.37 8.09 -11.05
N ARG A 225 5.83 6.89 -10.68
CA ARG A 225 6.31 5.89 -11.63
C ARG A 225 5.21 5.47 -12.60
N ILE A 226 4.02 5.12 -12.10
CA ILE A 226 2.90 4.69 -12.94
C ILE A 226 2.41 5.85 -13.81
N GLY A 227 2.40 7.08 -13.28
CA GLY A 227 2.14 8.29 -14.07
C GLY A 227 3.09 8.40 -15.26
N SER A 228 4.40 8.26 -15.05
CA SER A 228 5.38 8.30 -16.14
C SER A 228 5.23 7.16 -17.17
N VAL A 229 4.67 6.01 -16.75
CA VAL A 229 4.35 4.90 -17.65
C VAL A 229 3.12 5.25 -18.50
N LEU A 230 2.09 5.82 -17.87
CA LEU A 230 0.87 6.25 -18.57
C LEU A 230 1.14 7.37 -19.57
N ASP A 231 2.01 8.32 -19.23
CA ASP A 231 2.40 9.43 -20.10
C ASP A 231 3.12 8.97 -21.39
N ARG A 232 3.76 7.79 -21.35
CA ARG A 232 4.50 7.20 -22.48
C ARG A 232 3.69 6.14 -23.23
N ALA A 233 2.54 5.75 -22.71
CA ALA A 233 1.71 4.69 -23.27
C ALA A 233 0.74 5.24 -24.33
N ASP A 234 0.17 4.35 -25.15
CA ASP A 234 -1.04 4.71 -25.89
C ASP A 234 -2.22 4.86 -24.93
N GLY A 235 -2.53 6.11 -24.58
CA GLY A 235 -3.61 6.45 -23.66
C GLY A 235 -5.00 6.00 -24.10
N ARG A 236 -5.21 5.61 -25.37
CA ARG A 236 -6.49 5.05 -25.83
C ARG A 236 -6.69 3.60 -25.41
N ILE A 237 -5.58 2.89 -25.15
CA ILE A 237 -5.56 1.45 -24.89
C ILE A 237 -5.23 1.19 -23.42
N VAL A 238 -4.11 1.74 -22.94
CA VAL A 238 -3.58 1.42 -21.60
C VAL A 238 -4.39 2.08 -20.49
N LEU A 239 -4.87 3.32 -20.69
CA LEU A 239 -5.61 4.04 -19.64
C LEU A 239 -6.97 3.39 -19.35
N PRO A 240 -7.84 3.06 -20.32
CA PRO A 240 -9.11 2.39 -20.03
C PRO A 240 -8.90 1.01 -19.38
N TYR A 241 -7.94 0.23 -19.89
CA TYR A 241 -7.58 -1.06 -19.31
C TYR A 241 -7.16 -0.93 -17.84
N LEU A 242 -6.17 -0.06 -17.56
CA LEU A 242 -5.66 0.11 -16.21
C LEU A 242 -6.70 0.75 -15.27
N THR A 243 -7.59 1.59 -15.79
CA THR A 243 -8.71 2.15 -15.02
C THR A 243 -9.66 1.06 -14.56
N ALA A 244 -10.12 0.21 -15.48
CA ALA A 244 -10.99 -0.92 -15.16
C ALA A 244 -10.30 -1.90 -14.21
N ALA A 245 -9.07 -2.30 -14.51
CA ALA A 245 -8.31 -3.25 -13.70
C ALA A 245 -8.04 -2.72 -12.29
N ALA A 246 -7.47 -1.51 -12.17
CA ALA A 246 -7.07 -0.96 -10.88
C ALA A 246 -8.28 -0.81 -9.97
N PHE A 247 -9.39 -0.27 -10.48
CA PHE A 247 -10.61 -0.08 -9.67
C PHE A 247 -11.40 -1.37 -9.43
N GLY A 248 -11.26 -2.39 -10.29
CA GLY A 248 -11.93 -3.69 -10.16
C GLY A 248 -11.40 -4.52 -9.00
N GLY A 249 -10.08 -4.65 -8.85
CA GLY A 249 -9.51 -5.45 -7.78
C GLY A 249 -8.06 -5.84 -8.00
N PHE A 250 -7.54 -6.67 -7.11
CA PHE A 250 -6.18 -7.20 -7.22
C PHE A 250 -6.05 -8.21 -8.36
N GLU A 251 -7.05 -9.06 -8.50
CA GLU A 251 -7.22 -9.97 -9.64
C GLU A 251 -7.92 -9.24 -10.77
N ILE A 252 -7.42 -9.41 -11.99
CA ILE A 252 -7.91 -8.74 -13.19
C ILE A 252 -8.74 -9.74 -13.99
N ASP A 253 -10.06 -9.57 -13.93
CA ASP A 253 -11.00 -10.29 -14.79
C ASP A 253 -10.96 -9.69 -16.20
N ALA A 254 -10.23 -10.35 -17.10
CA ALA A 254 -10.10 -9.92 -18.49
C ALA A 254 -11.46 -9.83 -19.21
N ALA A 255 -12.42 -10.69 -18.89
CA ALA A 255 -13.74 -10.67 -19.50
C ALA A 255 -14.55 -9.46 -19.02
N GLN A 256 -14.49 -9.16 -17.71
CA GLN A 256 -15.10 -7.94 -17.17
C GLN A 256 -14.48 -6.68 -17.78
N VAL A 257 -13.14 -6.59 -17.81
CA VAL A 257 -12.42 -5.44 -18.37
C VAL A 257 -12.77 -5.25 -19.84
N GLN A 258 -12.75 -6.32 -20.64
CA GLN A 258 -13.11 -6.24 -22.06
C GLN A 258 -14.54 -5.72 -22.25
N ARG A 259 -15.51 -6.25 -21.49
CA ARG A 259 -16.91 -5.85 -21.58
C ARG A 259 -17.10 -4.36 -21.28
N ILE A 260 -16.47 -3.84 -20.22
CA ILE A 260 -16.75 -2.47 -19.73
C ILE A 260 -15.89 -1.40 -20.38
N THR A 261 -14.77 -1.79 -21.01
CA THR A 261 -13.89 -0.86 -21.73
C THR A 261 -14.14 -0.85 -23.24
N GLU A 262 -14.83 -1.86 -23.75
CA GLU A 262 -15.08 -2.08 -25.19
C GLU A 262 -13.79 -2.20 -26.04
N LEU A 263 -12.65 -2.47 -25.40
CA LEU A 263 -11.38 -2.68 -26.09
C LEU A 263 -11.43 -3.96 -26.93
N GLN A 264 -10.81 -3.90 -28.10
CA GLN A 264 -10.65 -5.09 -28.93
C GLN A 264 -9.69 -6.08 -28.25
N PRO A 265 -9.83 -7.40 -28.47
CA PRO A 265 -8.93 -8.40 -27.90
C PRO A 265 -7.43 -8.12 -28.14
N SER A 266 -7.08 -7.58 -29.31
CA SER A 266 -5.71 -7.18 -29.63
C SER A 266 -5.20 -6.02 -28.77
N ASP A 267 -6.06 -5.06 -28.47
CA ASP A 267 -5.71 -3.88 -27.67
C ASP A 267 -5.61 -4.25 -26.19
N MET A 268 -6.49 -5.15 -25.73
CA MET A 268 -6.42 -5.78 -24.41
C MET A 268 -5.06 -6.47 -24.21
N GLU A 269 -4.64 -7.28 -25.17
CA GLU A 269 -3.36 -8.00 -25.11
C GLU A 269 -2.17 -7.04 -25.17
N ALA A 270 -2.22 -6.01 -26.02
CA ALA A 270 -1.19 -4.98 -26.10
C ALA A 270 -1.04 -4.21 -24.77
N ALA A 271 -2.16 -3.79 -24.16
CA ALA A 271 -2.16 -3.15 -22.84
C ALA A 271 -1.54 -4.06 -21.78
N ARG A 272 -1.96 -5.33 -21.76
CA ARG A 272 -1.50 -6.34 -20.81
C ARG A 272 0.00 -6.57 -20.91
N LEU A 273 0.51 -6.86 -22.12
CA LEU A 273 1.94 -7.08 -22.37
C LEU A 273 2.77 -5.84 -22.00
N TYR A 274 2.28 -4.64 -22.31
CA TYR A 274 2.94 -3.41 -21.93
C TYR A 274 3.04 -3.24 -20.41
N LEU A 275 1.95 -3.47 -19.67
CA LEU A 275 1.92 -3.36 -18.20
C LEU A 275 2.74 -4.46 -17.51
N CYS A 276 2.77 -5.68 -18.07
CA CYS A 276 3.67 -6.76 -17.64
C CYS A 276 5.14 -6.36 -17.82
N ALA A 277 5.51 -5.80 -18.98
CA ALA A 277 6.87 -5.33 -19.23
C ALA A 277 7.31 -4.20 -18.28
N LYS A 278 6.35 -3.44 -17.72
CA LYS A 278 6.61 -2.42 -16.70
C LYS A 278 6.52 -2.93 -15.25
N ALA A 279 6.27 -4.23 -15.07
CA ALA A 279 6.10 -4.90 -13.78
C ALA A 279 4.99 -4.27 -12.90
N ILE A 280 3.92 -3.79 -13.53
CA ILE A 280 2.72 -3.28 -12.84
C ILE A 280 1.76 -4.44 -12.58
N ILE A 281 1.60 -5.31 -13.58
CA ILE A 281 0.81 -6.54 -13.48
C ILE A 281 1.70 -7.75 -13.75
N SER A 282 1.29 -8.89 -13.24
CA SER A 282 1.93 -10.19 -13.36
C SER A 282 0.97 -11.18 -14.03
N GLU A 283 1.52 -12.10 -14.81
CA GLU A 283 0.76 -13.27 -15.25
C GLU A 283 0.65 -14.25 -14.10
N SER A 284 -0.56 -14.76 -13.84
CA SER A 284 -0.72 -15.86 -12.89
C SER A 284 -0.08 -17.12 -13.45
N ILE A 285 0.75 -17.78 -12.65
CA ILE A 285 1.34 -19.08 -12.98
C ILE A 285 0.26 -20.18 -13.06
N SER A 286 -0.89 -19.96 -12.39
CA SER A 286 -1.96 -20.94 -12.22
C SER A 286 -3.16 -20.74 -13.17
N GLY A 287 -3.13 -19.78 -14.09
CA GLY A 287 -4.20 -19.59 -15.08
C GLY A 287 -4.08 -18.32 -15.92
N PRO A 288 -5.02 -18.07 -16.86
CA PRO A 288 -5.01 -16.92 -17.76
C PRO A 288 -5.33 -15.58 -17.08
N GLN A 289 -5.53 -15.57 -15.77
CA GLN A 289 -5.84 -14.35 -15.02
C GLN A 289 -4.58 -13.54 -14.78
N SER A 290 -4.65 -12.24 -15.06
CA SER A 290 -3.61 -11.29 -14.69
C SER A 290 -3.88 -10.78 -13.27
N THR A 291 -2.83 -10.51 -12.51
CA THR A 291 -2.94 -9.88 -11.18
C THR A 291 -2.06 -8.66 -11.14
N PHE A 292 -2.34 -7.72 -10.24
CA PHE A 292 -1.32 -6.72 -9.93
C PHE A 292 -0.09 -7.38 -9.32
N ALA A 293 1.09 -6.79 -9.50
CA ALA A 293 2.31 -7.33 -8.90
C ALA A 293 2.19 -7.49 -7.37
N HIS A 294 1.41 -6.61 -6.73
CA HIS A 294 0.97 -6.69 -5.34
C HIS A 294 -0.16 -5.66 -5.08
N GLU A 295 -0.91 -5.79 -3.98
CA GLU A 295 -2.05 -4.88 -3.72
C GLU A 295 -1.64 -3.41 -3.61
N ILE A 296 -0.44 -3.12 -3.09
CA ILE A 296 0.09 -1.75 -3.07
C ILE A 296 0.23 -1.17 -4.49
N MET A 297 0.64 -1.98 -5.48
CA MET A 297 0.76 -1.55 -6.87
C MET A 297 -0.61 -1.19 -7.45
N MET A 298 -1.64 -2.00 -7.14
CA MET A 298 -3.03 -1.72 -7.52
C MET A 298 -3.50 -0.37 -6.95
N LEU A 299 -3.26 -0.12 -5.65
CA LEU A 299 -3.64 1.14 -5.02
C LEU A 299 -2.93 2.35 -5.64
N SER A 300 -1.62 2.26 -5.85
CA SER A 300 -0.87 3.32 -6.52
C SER A 300 -1.31 3.53 -7.98
N ALA A 301 -1.70 2.46 -8.68
CA ALA A 301 -2.26 2.55 -10.02
C ALA A 301 -3.60 3.31 -10.03
N ARG A 302 -4.49 3.07 -9.05
CA ARG A 302 -5.74 3.84 -8.92
C ARG A 302 -5.48 5.33 -8.80
N LEU A 303 -4.53 5.72 -7.93
CA LEU A 303 -4.17 7.11 -7.71
C LEU A 303 -3.55 7.75 -8.95
N ALA A 304 -2.62 7.05 -9.60
CA ALA A 304 -1.95 7.54 -10.81
C ALA A 304 -2.94 7.72 -11.97
N VAL A 305 -3.82 6.75 -12.18
CA VAL A 305 -4.91 6.83 -13.17
C VAL A 305 -5.84 8.00 -12.87
N ALA A 306 -6.26 8.19 -11.61
CA ALA A 306 -7.16 9.27 -11.23
C ALA A 306 -6.59 10.69 -11.49
N LYS A 307 -5.26 10.83 -11.59
CA LYS A 307 -4.58 12.09 -11.92
C LYS A 307 -4.39 12.33 -13.42
N GLN A 308 -4.67 11.34 -14.26
CA GLN A 308 -4.55 11.49 -15.72
C GLN A 308 -5.63 12.40 -16.27
N GLY A 309 -5.26 13.29 -17.21
CA GLY A 309 -6.21 14.25 -17.79
C GLY A 309 -7.42 13.60 -18.47
N ALA A 310 -7.23 12.42 -19.09
CA ALA A 310 -8.29 11.66 -19.74
C ALA A 310 -9.09 10.72 -18.80
N PHE A 311 -8.79 10.72 -17.49
CA PHE A 311 -9.45 9.85 -16.52
C PHE A 311 -10.96 10.07 -16.45
N VAL A 312 -11.41 11.33 -16.44
CA VAL A 312 -12.82 11.66 -16.31
C VAL A 312 -13.65 11.05 -17.44
N GLU A 313 -13.11 11.08 -18.67
CA GLU A 313 -13.76 10.48 -19.83
C GLU A 313 -13.76 8.95 -19.74
N ALA A 314 -12.59 8.35 -19.53
CA ALA A 314 -12.44 6.90 -19.44
C ALA A 314 -13.30 6.29 -18.32
N GLY A 315 -13.23 6.87 -17.11
CA GLY A 315 -14.01 6.45 -15.96
C GLY A 315 -15.51 6.62 -16.17
N SER A 316 -15.96 7.72 -16.78
CA SER A 316 -17.39 7.93 -17.08
C SER A 316 -17.90 6.92 -18.11
N ARG A 317 -17.09 6.59 -19.11
CA ARG A 317 -17.44 5.58 -20.12
C ARG A 317 -17.57 4.20 -19.48
N ILE A 318 -16.63 3.80 -18.62
CA ILE A 318 -16.70 2.53 -17.91
C ILE A 318 -17.97 2.46 -17.05
N VAL A 319 -18.26 3.51 -16.27
CA VAL A 319 -19.45 3.56 -15.40
C VAL A 319 -20.76 3.38 -16.20
N ALA A 320 -20.83 3.88 -17.44
CA ALA A 320 -22.00 3.75 -18.29
C ALA A 320 -22.29 2.30 -18.75
N HIS A 321 -21.31 1.40 -18.66
CA HIS A 321 -21.41 0.00 -19.09
C HIS A 321 -21.53 -0.99 -17.92
N LEU A 322 -21.61 -0.49 -16.68
CA LEU A 322 -21.75 -1.33 -15.49
C LEU A 322 -23.19 -1.83 -15.34
N ASP A 323 -23.32 -3.11 -15.00
CA ASP A 323 -24.61 -3.73 -14.69
C ASP A 323 -24.87 -3.67 -13.19
N SER A 324 -25.90 -2.91 -12.79
CA SER A 324 -26.30 -2.80 -11.38
C SER A 324 -26.81 -4.10 -10.75
N ALA A 325 -27.08 -5.14 -11.55
CA ALA A 325 -27.47 -6.45 -11.06
C ALA A 325 -26.26 -7.33 -10.68
N VAL A 326 -25.04 -6.93 -11.04
CA VAL A 326 -23.79 -7.66 -10.77
C VAL A 326 -23.03 -6.99 -9.63
N PHE A 327 -22.76 -7.75 -8.56
CA PHE A 327 -22.09 -7.22 -7.36
C PHE A 327 -20.75 -6.54 -7.67
N ASP A 328 -19.89 -7.19 -8.48
CA ASP A 328 -18.56 -6.65 -8.81
C ASP A 328 -18.65 -5.34 -9.59
N ASP A 329 -19.65 -5.21 -10.47
CA ASP A 329 -19.93 -3.97 -11.19
C ASP A 329 -20.41 -2.85 -10.26
N THR A 330 -21.23 -3.18 -9.25
CA THR A 330 -21.62 -2.19 -8.24
C THR A 330 -20.44 -1.69 -7.42
N LEU A 331 -19.50 -2.56 -7.04
CA LEU A 331 -18.29 -2.16 -6.33
C LEU A 331 -17.38 -1.29 -7.22
N LEU A 332 -17.19 -1.70 -8.47
CA LEU A 332 -16.40 -0.95 -9.44
C LEU A 332 -17.01 0.44 -9.68
N GLY A 333 -18.32 0.52 -9.86
CA GLY A 333 -19.06 1.77 -10.02
C GLY A 333 -18.96 2.69 -8.80
N GLY A 334 -19.01 2.12 -7.59
CA GLY A 334 -18.81 2.83 -6.34
C GLY A 334 -17.42 3.46 -6.25
N ARG A 335 -16.37 2.67 -6.53
CA ARG A 335 -14.97 3.13 -6.48
C ARG A 335 -14.67 4.18 -7.55
N LEU A 336 -15.11 3.96 -8.79
CA LEU A 336 -14.91 4.91 -9.89
C LEU A 336 -15.67 6.22 -9.64
N SER A 337 -16.94 6.14 -9.23
CA SER A 337 -17.73 7.32 -8.94
C SER A 337 -17.14 8.14 -7.78
N SER A 338 -16.56 7.48 -6.77
CA SER A 338 -15.84 8.14 -5.68
C SER A 338 -14.62 8.91 -6.21
N ALA A 339 -13.78 8.26 -7.03
CA ALA A 339 -12.61 8.91 -7.64
C ALA A 339 -12.97 10.04 -8.62
N LEU A 340 -14.13 9.97 -9.27
CA LEU A 340 -14.67 11.03 -10.12
C LEU A 340 -15.30 12.19 -9.31
N GLY A 341 -15.29 12.14 -7.98
CA GLY A 341 -15.90 13.15 -7.11
C GLY A 341 -17.43 13.12 -7.10
N ARG A 342 -18.05 12.02 -7.53
CA ARG A 342 -19.51 11.85 -7.63
C ARG A 342 -20.05 11.09 -6.41
N SER A 343 -19.93 11.68 -5.22
CA SER A 343 -20.25 11.01 -3.95
C SER A 343 -21.65 10.39 -3.90
N ARG A 344 -22.67 11.05 -4.46
CA ARG A 344 -24.04 10.48 -4.50
C ARG A 344 -24.11 9.20 -5.34
N ALA A 345 -23.56 9.24 -6.56
CA ALA A 345 -23.54 8.06 -7.43
C ALA A 345 -22.71 6.93 -6.80
N ALA A 346 -21.58 7.26 -6.17
CA ALA A 346 -20.75 6.29 -5.45
C ALA A 346 -21.54 5.59 -4.33
N PHE A 347 -22.28 6.38 -3.53
CA PHE A 347 -23.14 5.87 -2.48
C PHE A 347 -24.25 4.95 -3.04
N ASP A 348 -24.93 5.38 -4.11
CA ASP A 348 -26.01 4.60 -4.73
C ASP A 348 -25.49 3.24 -5.24
N PHE A 349 -24.30 3.21 -5.85
CA PHE A 349 -23.63 1.97 -6.26
C PHE A 349 -23.31 1.05 -5.07
N TYR A 350 -22.67 1.56 -4.03
CA TYR A 350 -22.35 0.75 -2.85
C TYR A 350 -23.61 0.24 -2.14
N ASN A 351 -24.66 1.04 -2.07
CA ASN A 351 -25.94 0.62 -1.50
C ASN A 351 -26.61 -0.48 -2.35
N GLY A 352 -26.55 -0.37 -3.69
CA GLY A 352 -26.99 -1.44 -4.59
C GLY A 352 -26.22 -2.74 -4.36
N GLY A 353 -24.89 -2.66 -4.25
CA GLY A 353 -24.04 -3.82 -3.93
C GLY A 353 -24.35 -4.45 -2.57
N TYR A 354 -24.62 -3.62 -1.55
CA TYR A 354 -25.06 -4.10 -0.24
C TYR A 354 -26.37 -4.88 -0.33
N GLU A 355 -27.38 -4.36 -1.04
CA GLU A 355 -28.67 -5.05 -1.19
C GLU A 355 -28.55 -6.37 -1.97
N LEU A 356 -27.73 -6.42 -3.03
CA LEU A 356 -27.41 -7.68 -3.72
C LEU A 356 -26.77 -8.70 -2.77
N ALA A 357 -25.75 -8.27 -2.04
CA ALA A 357 -25.03 -9.13 -1.08
C ALA A 357 -25.91 -9.55 0.11
N ARG A 358 -26.85 -8.71 0.53
CA ARG A 358 -27.83 -9.03 1.56
C ARG A 358 -28.79 -10.12 1.09
N ASN A 359 -29.32 -9.99 -0.12
CA ASN A 359 -30.23 -10.97 -0.71
C ASN A 359 -29.55 -12.32 -0.93
N ALA A 360 -28.24 -12.33 -1.21
CA ALA A 360 -27.43 -13.53 -1.34
C ALA A 360 -26.91 -14.10 0.00
N ALA A 361 -27.19 -13.46 1.13
CA ALA A 361 -26.60 -13.75 2.45
C ALA A 361 -25.05 -13.80 2.45
N ALA A 362 -24.42 -13.02 1.57
CA ALA A 362 -22.98 -12.94 1.40
C ALA A 362 -22.37 -11.88 2.34
N PHE A 363 -22.16 -12.23 3.61
CA PHE A 363 -21.73 -11.26 4.64
C PHE A 363 -20.41 -10.55 4.32
N HIS A 364 -19.45 -11.24 3.70
CA HIS A 364 -18.19 -10.60 3.29
C HIS A 364 -18.43 -9.49 2.27
N GLN A 365 -19.27 -9.76 1.26
CA GLN A 365 -19.64 -8.79 0.23
C GLN A 365 -20.43 -7.60 0.83
N GLN A 366 -21.29 -7.87 1.82
CA GLN A 366 -21.97 -6.81 2.57
C GLN A 366 -20.96 -5.88 3.27
N CYS A 367 -19.96 -6.44 3.96
CA CYS A 367 -18.92 -5.64 4.61
C CYS A 367 -18.17 -4.75 3.61
N VAL A 368 -17.77 -5.31 2.46
CA VAL A 368 -17.02 -4.57 1.43
C VAL A 368 -17.84 -3.40 0.87
N ALA A 369 -19.12 -3.62 0.58
CA ALA A 369 -20.02 -2.58 0.09
C ALA A 369 -20.27 -1.49 1.15
N LEU A 370 -20.51 -1.88 2.40
CA LEU A 370 -20.75 -0.97 3.51
C LEU A 370 -19.50 -0.15 3.89
N ASP A 371 -18.31 -0.76 3.84
CA ASP A 371 -17.04 -0.05 4.02
C ASP A 371 -16.87 1.06 2.97
N GLY A 372 -17.19 0.76 1.69
CA GLY A 372 -17.16 1.75 0.62
C GLY A 372 -18.17 2.88 0.82
N ALA A 373 -19.42 2.55 1.21
CA ALA A 373 -20.44 3.54 1.52
C ALA A 373 -20.04 4.44 2.71
N ARG A 374 -19.43 3.84 3.74
CA ARG A 374 -18.88 4.56 4.90
C ARG A 374 -17.80 5.54 4.47
N GLU A 375 -16.84 5.12 3.65
CA GLU A 375 -15.75 5.98 3.18
C GLU A 375 -16.26 7.19 2.40
N VAL A 376 -17.29 7.02 1.57
CA VAL A 376 -17.91 8.11 0.81
C VAL A 376 -18.59 9.13 1.74
N LEU A 377 -19.20 8.68 2.83
CA LEU A 377 -19.91 9.57 3.75
C LEU A 377 -19.02 10.16 4.85
N ALA A 378 -17.93 9.50 5.23
CA ALA A 378 -17.06 9.90 6.34
C ALA A 378 -16.57 11.37 6.29
N PRO A 379 -16.24 11.98 5.13
CA PRO A 379 -15.84 13.39 5.09
C PRO A 379 -16.97 14.38 5.40
N SER A 380 -18.22 13.99 5.19
CA SER A 380 -19.41 14.86 5.24
C SER A 380 -20.44 14.45 6.28
N HIS A 381 -20.19 13.40 7.05
CA HIS A 381 -21.15 12.81 7.99
C HIS A 381 -21.57 13.76 9.12
N THR A 382 -20.85 14.87 9.34
CA THR A 382 -21.19 15.91 10.32
C THR A 382 -21.93 17.10 9.71
N GLY A 383 -22.17 17.09 8.40
CA GLY A 383 -22.65 18.26 7.65
C GLY A 383 -24.17 18.48 7.70
N THR A 384 -24.99 17.41 7.76
CA THR A 384 -26.45 17.51 7.82
C THR A 384 -27.06 16.34 8.60
N THR A 385 -28.32 16.49 9.02
CA THR A 385 -29.01 15.46 9.82
C THR A 385 -29.19 14.13 9.11
N ASP A 386 -29.50 14.17 7.82
CA ASP A 386 -29.68 12.99 6.99
C ASP A 386 -28.34 12.23 6.78
N LEU A 387 -27.23 12.95 6.61
CA LEU A 387 -25.92 12.32 6.40
C LEU A 387 -25.40 11.61 7.65
N THR A 388 -25.50 12.22 8.84
CA THR A 388 -25.10 11.56 10.09
C THR A 388 -25.96 10.32 10.33
N ARG A 389 -27.27 10.42 10.04
CA ARG A 389 -28.19 9.30 10.16
C ARG A 389 -27.78 8.13 9.28
N ARG A 390 -27.56 8.38 7.98
CA ARG A 390 -27.12 7.35 7.04
C ARG A 390 -25.78 6.74 7.46
N TYR A 391 -24.86 7.57 7.94
CA TYR A 391 -23.58 7.08 8.46
C TYR A 391 -23.76 6.12 9.65
N ALA A 392 -24.59 6.49 10.63
CA ALA A 392 -24.89 5.64 11.78
C ALA A 392 -25.61 4.34 11.38
N GLU A 393 -26.51 4.40 10.41
CA GLU A 393 -27.20 3.21 9.86
C GLU A 393 -26.20 2.27 9.16
N ILE A 394 -25.26 2.79 8.37
CA ILE A 394 -24.20 2.00 7.73
C ILE A 394 -23.31 1.31 8.76
N GLU A 395 -22.87 2.03 9.80
CA GLU A 395 -22.02 1.46 10.85
C GLU A 395 -22.76 0.36 11.65
N LEU A 396 -24.06 0.53 11.91
CA LEU A 396 -24.89 -0.52 12.53
C LEU A 396 -25.02 -1.75 11.63
N SER A 397 -25.23 -1.56 10.32
CA SER A 397 -25.28 -2.65 9.35
C SER A 397 -23.93 -3.33 9.18
N LEU A 398 -22.83 -2.57 9.23
CA LEU A 398 -21.47 -3.07 9.13
C LEU A 398 -21.13 -3.91 10.37
N ALA A 399 -21.50 -3.43 11.56
CA ALA A 399 -21.34 -4.19 12.79
C ALA A 399 -22.08 -5.53 12.75
N GLU A 400 -23.32 -5.56 12.23
CA GLU A 400 -24.09 -6.78 12.06
C GLU A 400 -23.46 -7.74 11.04
N ALA A 401 -23.06 -7.23 9.87
CA ALA A 401 -22.38 -8.02 8.85
C ALA A 401 -21.05 -8.59 9.37
N GLU A 402 -20.25 -7.83 10.12
CA GLU A 402 -19.01 -8.29 10.74
C GLU A 402 -19.25 -9.32 11.86
N LEU A 403 -20.31 -9.15 12.65
CA LEU A 403 -20.74 -10.12 13.65
C LEU A 403 -21.12 -11.47 13.02
N LEU A 404 -21.80 -11.43 11.88
CA LEU A 404 -22.24 -12.63 11.15
C LEU A 404 -21.09 -13.24 10.32
N GLY A 405 -20.19 -12.40 9.80
CA GLY A 405 -18.96 -12.80 9.10
C GLY A 405 -17.80 -13.22 10.02
N GLY A 406 -17.97 -13.12 11.35
CA GLY A 406 -17.05 -13.67 12.34
C GLY A 406 -15.96 -12.71 12.86
N SER A 407 -15.92 -11.43 12.45
CA SER A 407 -14.96 -10.47 12.98
C SER A 407 -15.53 -9.67 14.16
N MET A 408 -15.29 -10.17 15.37
CA MET A 408 -15.74 -9.49 16.59
C MET A 408 -15.02 -8.15 16.81
N VAL A 409 -13.72 -8.04 16.45
CA VAL A 409 -12.95 -6.80 16.65
C VAL A 409 -13.53 -5.66 15.79
N ARG A 410 -13.82 -5.94 14.52
CA ARG A 410 -14.39 -4.95 13.60
C ARG A 410 -15.82 -4.59 13.94
N ALA A 411 -16.62 -5.57 14.35
CA ALA A 411 -17.96 -5.30 14.85
C ALA A 411 -17.95 -4.35 16.06
N ASP A 412 -17.09 -4.60 17.07
CA ASP A 412 -17.00 -3.68 18.22
C ASP A 412 -16.48 -2.29 17.83
N ARG A 413 -15.57 -2.19 16.85
CA ARG A 413 -15.11 -0.90 16.31
C ARG A 413 -16.27 -0.10 15.70
N ALA A 414 -17.02 -0.69 14.78
CA ALA A 414 -18.19 -0.05 14.16
C ALA A 414 -19.24 0.38 15.20
N LEU A 415 -19.48 -0.47 16.21
CA LEU A 415 -20.42 -0.15 17.31
C LEU A 415 -19.95 1.02 18.17
N ARG A 416 -18.64 1.16 18.42
CA ARG A 416 -18.10 2.32 19.14
C ARG A 416 -18.28 3.60 18.32
N GLU A 417 -18.03 3.57 17.02
CA GLU A 417 -18.25 4.72 16.14
C GLU A 417 -19.70 5.22 16.21
N VAL A 418 -20.69 4.31 16.17
CA VAL A 418 -22.11 4.69 16.34
C VAL A 418 -22.36 5.37 17.69
N LEU A 419 -21.79 4.84 18.78
CA LEU A 419 -21.96 5.41 20.11
C LEU A 419 -21.30 6.78 20.23
N GLU A 420 -20.13 6.97 19.63
CA GLU A 420 -19.42 8.25 19.59
C GLU A 420 -20.16 9.30 18.75
N VAL A 421 -20.69 8.91 17.59
CA VAL A 421 -21.57 9.76 16.76
C VAL A 421 -22.80 10.16 17.56
N ALA A 422 -23.51 9.21 18.17
CA ALA A 422 -24.73 9.51 18.90
C ALA A 422 -24.48 10.40 20.14
N ALA A 423 -23.37 10.20 20.86
CA ALA A 423 -23.00 11.04 22.01
C ALA A 423 -22.64 12.48 21.61
N ARG A 424 -22.07 12.69 20.41
CA ARG A 424 -21.82 14.02 19.86
C ARG A 424 -23.14 14.74 19.56
N GLU A 425 -24.05 14.07 18.87
CA GLU A 425 -25.31 14.70 18.41
C GLU A 425 -26.32 14.97 19.53
N GLU A 426 -26.29 14.18 20.62
CA GLU A 426 -27.15 14.37 21.80
C GLU A 426 -27.02 15.78 22.43
N ARG A 427 -25.90 16.47 22.22
CA ARG A 427 -25.63 17.80 22.75
C ARG A 427 -26.10 18.96 21.86
N GLY A 428 -26.50 18.70 20.61
CA GLY A 428 -26.70 19.76 19.61
C GLY A 428 -27.87 19.61 18.64
N TRP A 429 -28.64 18.51 18.68
CA TRP A 429 -29.62 18.21 17.62
C TRP A 429 -31.10 18.25 18.01
N PRO A 430 -31.99 18.60 17.05
CA PRO A 430 -33.44 18.68 17.29
C PRO A 430 -34.16 17.32 17.31
N VAL A 431 -33.50 16.19 16.97
CA VAL A 431 -34.13 14.86 16.87
C VAL A 431 -33.58 13.89 17.93
N ARG A 432 -33.76 14.21 19.22
CA ARG A 432 -33.30 13.36 20.34
C ARG A 432 -33.76 11.90 20.22
N GLY A 433 -34.94 11.64 19.65
CA GLY A 433 -35.47 10.28 19.53
C GLY A 433 -34.66 9.35 18.60
N GLU A 434 -34.05 9.86 17.54
CA GLU A 434 -33.29 9.05 16.58
C GLU A 434 -31.91 8.67 17.12
N THR A 435 -31.20 9.63 17.76
CA THR A 435 -29.90 9.37 18.38
C THR A 435 -30.02 8.36 19.52
N THR A 436 -31.08 8.45 20.33
CA THR A 436 -31.44 7.45 21.34
C THR A 436 -31.64 6.07 20.72
N LEU A 437 -32.34 5.96 19.58
CA LEU A 437 -32.58 4.69 18.90
C LEU A 437 -31.27 4.05 18.40
N TRP A 438 -30.34 4.84 17.85
CA TRP A 438 -29.03 4.33 17.43
C TRP A 438 -28.21 3.81 18.60
N ARG A 439 -28.17 4.55 19.72
CA ARG A 439 -27.51 4.09 20.96
C ARG A 439 -28.10 2.78 21.44
N CYS A 440 -29.43 2.67 21.47
CA CYS A 440 -30.12 1.45 21.88
C CYS A 440 -29.74 0.26 20.99
N ARG A 441 -29.72 0.45 19.66
CA ARG A 441 -29.33 -0.60 18.69
C ARG A 441 -27.86 -0.99 18.85
N ALA A 442 -26.96 -0.01 18.94
CA ALA A 442 -25.53 -0.23 19.12
C ALA A 442 -25.24 -0.98 20.42
N LEU A 443 -25.79 -0.54 21.55
CA LEU A 443 -25.64 -1.24 22.84
C LEU A 443 -26.20 -2.66 22.79
N SER A 444 -27.35 -2.88 22.15
CA SER A 444 -27.94 -4.22 22.01
C SER A 444 -27.07 -5.18 21.18
N GLN A 445 -26.50 -4.71 20.07
CA GLN A 445 -25.55 -5.49 19.27
C GLN A 445 -24.22 -5.71 20.00
N ARG A 446 -23.75 -4.73 20.77
CA ARG A 446 -22.51 -4.83 21.57
C ARG A 446 -22.66 -5.79 22.75
N ILE A 447 -23.84 -5.85 23.35
CA ILE A 447 -24.22 -6.90 24.31
C ILE A 447 -24.13 -8.27 23.64
N GLN A 448 -24.73 -8.45 22.46
CA GLN A 448 -24.64 -9.71 21.71
C GLN A 448 -23.20 -10.12 21.40
N LEU A 449 -22.35 -9.15 21.04
CA LEU A 449 -20.92 -9.35 20.85
C LEU A 449 -20.22 -9.84 22.13
N PHE A 450 -20.40 -9.13 23.25
CA PHE A 450 -19.77 -9.52 24.52
C PHE A 450 -20.28 -10.87 25.05
N VAL A 451 -21.54 -11.19 24.79
CA VAL A 451 -22.12 -12.50 25.05
C VAL A 451 -21.39 -13.59 24.26
N ARG A 452 -21.22 -13.42 22.94
CA ARG A 452 -20.48 -14.38 22.10
C ARG A 452 -19.02 -14.53 22.52
N LEU A 453 -18.41 -13.46 23.02
CA LEU A 453 -17.04 -13.46 23.52
C LEU A 453 -16.92 -13.98 24.97
N MET A 454 -18.01 -14.42 25.61
CA MET A 454 -18.03 -14.84 27.02
C MET A 454 -17.44 -13.77 27.96
N LYS A 455 -17.76 -12.49 27.72
CA LYS A 455 -17.34 -11.34 28.54
C LYS A 455 -18.52 -10.77 29.35
N PRO A 456 -19.03 -11.50 30.36
CA PRO A 456 -20.27 -11.14 31.05
C PRO A 456 -20.21 -9.80 31.79
N ARG A 457 -19.04 -9.37 32.28
CA ARG A 457 -18.89 -8.06 32.93
C ARG A 457 -19.16 -6.90 31.97
N GLN A 458 -18.62 -6.99 30.76
CA GLN A 458 -18.80 -5.96 29.73
C GLN A 458 -20.22 -5.97 29.17
N ALA A 459 -20.80 -7.16 29.01
CA ALA A 459 -22.22 -7.31 28.64
C ALA A 459 -23.15 -6.65 29.68
N LEU A 460 -22.89 -6.85 30.98
CA LEU A 460 -23.66 -6.23 32.07
C LEU A 460 -23.48 -4.70 32.12
N GLN A 461 -22.28 -4.19 31.86
CA GLN A 461 -22.03 -2.75 31.80
C GLN A 461 -22.82 -2.09 30.66
N ALA A 462 -22.71 -2.64 29.44
CA ALA A 462 -23.46 -2.15 28.28
C ALA A 462 -24.99 -2.27 28.49
N PHE A 463 -25.44 -3.29 29.23
CA PHE A 463 -26.83 -3.44 29.62
C PHE A 463 -27.30 -2.38 30.61
N GLY A 464 -26.47 -2.03 31.61
CA GLY A 464 -26.78 -0.95 32.54
C GLY A 464 -27.01 0.38 31.81
N GLU A 465 -26.15 0.69 30.83
CA GLU A 465 -26.30 1.86 29.95
C GLU A 465 -27.57 1.79 29.09
N LEU A 466 -27.91 0.62 28.54
CA LEU A 466 -29.14 0.44 27.76
C LEU A 466 -30.39 0.61 28.62
N LEU A 467 -30.35 0.09 29.85
CA LEU A 467 -31.45 0.17 30.81
C LEU A 467 -31.68 1.62 31.27
N SER A 468 -30.61 2.39 31.54
CA SER A 468 -30.74 3.79 31.93
C SER A 468 -31.39 4.63 30.83
N ILE A 469 -30.99 4.43 29.57
CA ILE A 469 -31.59 5.10 28.41
C ILE A 469 -33.09 4.77 28.32
N PHE A 470 -33.46 3.51 28.52
CA PHE A 470 -34.87 3.10 28.44
C PHE A 470 -35.71 3.69 29.58
N GLN A 471 -35.16 3.83 30.78
CA GLN A 471 -35.83 4.46 31.92
C GLN A 471 -36.09 5.95 31.67
N GLU A 472 -35.19 6.63 30.95
CA GLU A 472 -35.32 8.04 30.59
C GLU A 472 -36.24 8.27 29.37
N ALA A 473 -36.26 7.34 28.41
CA ALA A 473 -37.04 7.45 27.19
C ALA A 473 -37.51 6.05 26.68
N PRO A 474 -38.75 5.62 27.00
CA PRO A 474 -39.23 4.26 26.70
C PRO A 474 -39.66 4.06 25.23
N SER A 475 -38.86 4.52 24.26
CA SER A 475 -39.21 4.53 22.83
C SER A 475 -38.95 3.19 22.09
N ALA A 476 -38.36 2.17 22.73
CA ALA A 476 -38.03 0.90 22.07
C ALA A 476 -38.03 -0.36 22.98
N PRO A 477 -39.19 -0.74 23.57
CA PRO A 477 -39.29 -1.83 24.56
C PRO A 477 -38.93 -3.23 24.02
N HIS A 478 -38.97 -3.43 22.71
CA HIS A 478 -38.58 -4.69 22.07
C HIS A 478 -37.05 -4.86 22.03
N ILE A 479 -36.28 -3.77 21.87
CA ILE A 479 -34.82 -3.79 21.86
C ILE A 479 -34.30 -4.17 23.24
N LEU A 480 -34.84 -3.55 24.29
CA LEU A 480 -34.50 -3.84 25.68
C LEU A 480 -34.80 -5.32 26.00
N ARG A 481 -36.01 -5.81 25.70
CA ARG A 481 -36.40 -7.20 25.91
C ARG A 481 -35.44 -8.19 25.22
N SER A 482 -35.09 -7.92 23.96
CA SER A 482 -34.14 -8.77 23.22
C SER A 482 -32.76 -8.81 23.88
N ALA A 483 -32.22 -7.65 24.29
CA ALA A 483 -30.93 -7.56 24.98
C ALA A 483 -30.93 -8.34 26.32
N MET A 484 -32.01 -8.22 27.09
CA MET A 484 -32.19 -8.91 28.37
C MET A 484 -32.22 -10.43 28.23
N THR A 485 -32.96 -10.95 27.23
CA THR A 485 -32.99 -12.38 26.94
C THR A 485 -31.59 -12.91 26.62
N ARG A 486 -30.80 -12.18 25.80
CA ARG A 486 -29.43 -12.58 25.43
C ARG A 486 -28.49 -12.64 26.64
N ILE A 487 -28.58 -11.67 27.55
CA ILE A 487 -27.75 -11.62 28.76
C ILE A 487 -28.15 -12.73 29.73
N LEU A 488 -29.45 -12.97 29.93
CA LEU A 488 -29.94 -14.04 30.78
C LEU A 488 -29.40 -15.41 30.35
N LEU A 489 -29.41 -15.69 29.04
CA LEU A 489 -28.83 -16.91 28.48
C LEU A 489 -27.33 -17.03 28.81
N THR A 490 -26.59 -15.92 28.70
CA THR A 490 -25.13 -15.91 28.92
C THR A 490 -24.76 -16.06 30.38
N LEU A 491 -25.48 -15.39 31.28
CA LEU A 491 -25.25 -15.47 32.72
C LEU A 491 -25.64 -16.84 33.28
N ALA A 492 -26.68 -17.46 32.72
CA ALA A 492 -27.01 -18.86 32.99
C ALA A 492 -25.87 -19.80 32.57
N MET A 493 -25.24 -19.54 31.42
CA MET A 493 -24.08 -20.31 30.94
C MET A 493 -22.77 -20.02 31.70
N SER A 494 -22.67 -18.86 32.36
CA SER A 494 -21.42 -18.41 33.03
C SER A 494 -21.41 -18.64 34.55
N SER A 495 -22.39 -19.36 35.11
CA SER A 495 -22.51 -19.63 36.55
C SER A 495 -22.56 -18.36 37.43
N ARG A 496 -23.24 -17.31 36.97
CA ARG A 496 -23.39 -16.02 37.70
C ARG A 496 -24.85 -15.75 38.08
N PRO A 497 -25.42 -16.46 39.09
CA PRO A 497 -26.85 -16.43 39.38
C PRO A 497 -27.35 -15.10 39.97
N ALA A 498 -26.52 -14.37 40.72
CA ALA A 498 -26.90 -13.07 41.28
C ALA A 498 -27.11 -12.01 40.18
N ASP A 499 -26.22 -11.97 39.20
CA ASP A 499 -26.32 -11.07 38.05
C ASP A 499 -27.50 -11.45 37.15
N ALA A 500 -27.75 -12.76 36.96
CA ALA A 500 -28.90 -13.24 36.20
C ALA A 500 -30.23 -12.80 36.82
N ARG A 501 -30.32 -12.81 38.16
CA ARG A 501 -31.50 -12.36 38.90
C ARG A 501 -31.79 -10.88 38.68
N GLN A 502 -30.76 -10.03 38.72
CA GLN A 502 -30.89 -8.59 38.45
C GLN A 502 -31.46 -8.31 37.06
N VAL A 503 -30.99 -9.03 36.03
CA VAL A 503 -31.52 -8.90 34.66
C VAL A 503 -32.94 -9.45 34.54
N ALA A 504 -33.26 -10.54 35.25
CA ALA A 504 -34.61 -11.11 35.26
C ALA A 504 -35.63 -10.17 35.93
N ASP A 505 -35.25 -9.55 37.05
CA ASP A 505 -36.10 -8.60 37.78
C ASP A 505 -36.41 -7.37 36.92
N ALA A 506 -35.41 -6.84 36.21
CA ALA A 506 -35.62 -5.76 35.25
C ALA A 506 -36.57 -6.19 34.10
N LEU A 507 -36.54 -7.46 33.65
CA LEU A 507 -37.35 -7.96 32.53
C LEU A 507 -38.83 -7.98 32.94
N LEU A 508 -39.07 -8.44 34.17
CA LEU A 508 -40.41 -8.49 34.77
C LEU A 508 -40.98 -7.08 34.99
N LEU A 509 -40.15 -6.11 35.35
CA LEU A 509 -40.57 -4.71 35.48
C LEU A 509 -40.90 -4.09 34.12
N SER A 510 -40.15 -4.39 33.06
CA SER A 510 -40.43 -3.90 31.70
C SER A 510 -41.77 -4.38 31.13
N ARG A 511 -42.28 -5.53 31.61
CA ARG A 511 -43.60 -6.07 31.23
C ARG A 511 -44.78 -5.34 31.86
N LYS A 512 -44.57 -4.64 32.98
CA LYS A 512 -45.63 -3.89 33.69
C LYS A 512 -45.79 -2.45 33.20
N ALA A 513 -44.86 -1.97 32.36
CA ALA A 513 -44.83 -0.61 31.84
C ALA A 513 -45.40 -0.47 30.40
N ASN A 514 -45.78 -1.58 29.76
CA ASN A 514 -46.73 -1.60 28.64
C ASN A 514 -48.07 -2.11 29.16
#